data_AF-A0A7X5AMV2-F1
#
_entry.id   AF-A0A7X5AMV2-F1
#
_cell.length_a   1.000
_cell.length_b   1.000
_cell.length_c   1.000
_cell.angle_alpha   90.00
_cell.angle_beta   90.00
_cell.angle_gamma   90.00
#
_symmetry.space_group_name_H-M   'P 1'
#
loop_
_entity.id
_entity.type
_entity.pdbx_description
1 polymer ?
#
loop_
_entity_poly.entity_id
_entity_poly.type
_entity_poly.pdbx_seq_one_letter_code
_entity_poly.pdbx_strand_id
1 'polypeptide(L)'
;MLGGISIWQLLIVLGIIILIFGTKKLRNVGTDLGGAVKGFKKAMSEEEKGEQDEKSGAESEAQARVDHKEAPNTYDVQAERKPEEQEERK
;
A
#
# COMPACT_ATOMS: atom_id res chain seq x y z
N MET A 1 18.61 -15.03 -32.97
CA MET A 1 19.50 -15.27 -31.81
C MET A 1 19.04 -14.45 -30.60
N LEU A 2 17.76 -14.55 -30.21
CA LEU A 2 17.18 -13.80 -29.06
C LEU A 2 16.25 -14.68 -28.20
N GLY A 3 16.33 -16.00 -28.33
CA GLY A 3 15.46 -16.96 -27.63
C GLY A 3 16.16 -17.73 -26.50
N GLY A 4 17.16 -17.12 -25.87
CA GLY A 4 18.06 -17.83 -24.93
C GLY A 4 17.75 -17.63 -23.45
N ILE A 5 16.91 -16.67 -23.08
CA ILE A 5 16.56 -16.42 -21.69
C ILE A 5 15.33 -17.27 -21.36
N SER A 6 15.55 -18.52 -20.96
CA SER A 6 14.47 -19.38 -20.50
C SER A 6 14.03 -18.97 -19.09
N ILE A 7 12.73 -19.13 -18.81
CA ILE A 7 12.09 -18.81 -17.52
C ILE A 7 12.87 -19.45 -16.35
N TRP A 8 13.42 -20.65 -16.55
CA TRP A 8 14.16 -21.38 -15.53
C TRP A 8 15.43 -20.66 -15.07
N GLN A 9 16.14 -20.00 -15.99
CA GLN A 9 17.34 -19.24 -15.68
C GLN A 9 16.98 -17.98 -14.88
N LEU A 10 15.88 -17.30 -15.22
CA LEU A 10 15.41 -16.12 -14.48
C LEU A 10 15.05 -16.46 -13.02
N LEU A 11 14.41 -17.62 -12.77
CA LEU A 11 14.10 -18.05 -11.41
C LEU A 11 15.36 -18.32 -10.58
N ILE A 12 16.37 -18.96 -11.17
CA ILE A 12 17.65 -19.22 -10.48
C ILE A 12 18.36 -17.90 -10.15
N VAL A 13 18.42 -16.97 -11.10
CA VAL A 13 19.04 -15.65 -10.88
C VAL A 13 18.29 -14.86 -9.82
N LEU A 14 16.95 -14.83 -9.88
CA LEU A 14 16.11 -14.19 -8.86
C LEU A 14 16.35 -14.77 -7.47
N GLY A 15 16.49 -16.10 -7.36
CA GLY A 15 16.82 -16.77 -6.11
C GLY A 15 18.13 -16.29 -5.50
N ILE A 16 19.19 -16.15 -6.31
CA ILE A 16 20.49 -15.64 -5.83
C ILE A 16 20.38 -14.19 -5.36
N ILE A 17 19.65 -13.33 -6.10
CA ILE A 17 19.42 -11.94 -5.70
C ILE A 17 18.69 -11.89 -4.35
N ILE A 18 17.65 -12.68 -4.17
CA ILE A 18 16.91 -12.76 -2.89
C ILE A 18 17.82 -13.23 -1.75
N LEU A 19 18.73 -14.17 -1.99
CA LEU A 19 19.67 -14.64 -0.97
C LEU A 19 20.70 -13.57 -0.57
N ILE A 20 21.21 -12.79 -1.53
CA ILE A 20 22.18 -11.71 -1.27
C ILE A 20 21.51 -10.53 -0.55
N PHE A 21 20.36 -10.08 -1.05
CA PHE A 21 19.68 -8.90 -0.53
C PHE A 21 18.75 -9.21 0.66
N GLY A 22 18.36 -10.46 0.83
CA GLY A 22 17.32 -10.89 1.76
C GLY A 22 15.90 -10.50 1.32
N THR A 23 14.91 -11.27 1.74
CA THR A 23 13.49 -10.99 1.45
C THR A 23 12.97 -9.71 2.12
N LYS A 24 13.57 -9.30 3.25
CA LYS A 24 13.16 -8.10 4.00
C LYS A 24 13.42 -6.81 3.22
N LYS A 25 14.60 -6.70 2.59
CA LYS A 25 14.97 -5.52 1.79
C LYS A 25 14.19 -5.49 0.48
N LEU A 26 13.99 -6.65 -0.14
CA LEU A 26 13.22 -6.78 -1.38
C LEU A 26 11.72 -6.50 -1.16
N ARG A 27 11.16 -6.84 0.01
CA ARG A 27 9.78 -6.50 0.37
C ARG A 27 9.59 -5.00 0.54
N ASN A 28 10.45 -4.33 1.31
CA ASN A 28 10.30 -2.89 1.55
C ASN A 28 10.38 -2.11 0.21
N VAL A 29 11.41 -2.38 -0.59
CA VAL A 29 11.56 -1.74 -1.92
C VAL A 29 10.48 -2.19 -2.91
N GLY A 30 10.07 -3.46 -2.83
CA GLY A 30 9.02 -4.01 -3.68
C GLY A 30 7.63 -3.47 -3.36
N THR A 31 7.35 -3.09 -2.11
CA THR A 31 6.09 -2.41 -1.75
C THR A 31 6.03 -1.01 -2.34
N ASP A 32 7.13 -0.25 -2.25
CA ASP A 32 7.19 1.12 -2.78
C ASP A 32 7.09 1.12 -4.32
N LEU A 33 7.91 0.30 -4.98
CA LEU A 33 7.90 0.18 -6.45
C LEU A 33 6.61 -0.50 -6.94
N GLY A 34 6.14 -1.53 -6.24
CA GLY A 34 4.91 -2.25 -6.59
C GLY A 34 3.67 -1.37 -6.48
N GLY A 35 3.62 -0.47 -5.49
CA GLY A 35 2.55 0.52 -5.36
C GLY A 35 2.51 1.48 -6.55
N ALA A 36 3.66 2.03 -6.94
CA ALA A 36 3.78 2.92 -8.09
C ALA A 36 3.38 2.22 -9.41
N VAL A 37 3.87 1.00 -9.63
CA VAL A 37 3.53 0.21 -10.83
C VAL A 37 2.06 -0.20 -10.84
N LYS A 38 1.45 -0.50 -9.68
CA LYS A 38 0.01 -0.82 -9.58
C LYS A 38 -0.86 0.37 -9.97
N GLY A 39 -0.51 1.58 -9.52
CA GLY A 39 -1.19 2.81 -9.92
C GLY A 39 -1.06 3.11 -11.41
N PHE A 40 0.15 2.95 -11.96
CA PHE A 40 0.41 3.12 -13.39
C PHE A 40 -0.39 2.13 -14.25
N LYS A 41 -0.39 0.83 -13.88
CA LYS A 41 -1.19 -0.18 -14.60
C LYS A 41 -2.68 0.13 -14.52
N LYS A 42 -3.17 0.58 -13.36
CA LYS A 42 -4.58 0.95 -13.20
C LYS A 42 -4.95 2.11 -14.12
N ALA A 43 -4.16 3.18 -14.15
CA ALA A 43 -4.40 4.34 -15.00
C ALA A 43 -4.35 3.97 -16.50
N MET A 44 -3.36 3.18 -16.93
CA MET A 44 -3.30 2.69 -18.31
C MET A 44 -4.50 1.82 -18.68
N SER A 45 -4.93 0.92 -17.78
CA SER A 45 -6.12 0.10 -18.02
C SER A 45 -7.43 0.89 -17.98
N GLU A 46 -7.48 2.03 -17.26
CA GLU A 46 -8.61 2.97 -17.25
C GLU A 46 -8.68 3.77 -18.56
N GLU A 47 -7.54 4.19 -19.12
CA GLU A 47 -7.47 4.81 -20.46
C GLU A 47 -7.87 3.83 -21.56
N GLU A 48 -7.39 2.57 -21.51
CA GLU A 48 -7.79 1.53 -22.48
C GLU A 48 -9.27 1.13 -22.35
N LYS A 49 -9.86 1.21 -21.14
CA LYS A 49 -11.30 0.98 -20.93
C LYS A 49 -12.18 2.21 -21.18
N GLY A 50 -11.61 3.40 -21.32
CA GLY A 50 -12.35 4.63 -21.63
C GLY A 50 -13.09 4.58 -22.97
N GLU A 51 -12.75 3.63 -23.86
CA GLU A 51 -13.47 3.37 -25.11
C GLU A 51 -14.58 2.31 -24.98
N GLN A 52 -14.66 1.57 -23.87
CA GLN A 52 -15.70 0.57 -23.60
C GLN A 52 -16.13 0.57 -22.12
N ASP A 53 -17.26 1.22 -21.87
CA ASP A 53 -18.20 0.93 -20.79
C ASP A 53 -17.92 1.60 -19.42
N GLU A 54 -18.68 2.68 -19.17
CA GLU A 54 -18.90 3.35 -17.88
C GLU A 54 -19.64 2.45 -16.86
N LYS A 55 -19.16 1.23 -16.60
CA LYS A 55 -19.75 0.36 -15.56
C LYS A 55 -18.84 -0.78 -15.13
N SER A 56 -17.97 -0.54 -14.15
CA SER A 56 -17.87 -1.47 -13.02
C SER A 56 -17.16 -0.80 -11.85
N GLY A 57 -17.86 -0.80 -10.72
CA GLY A 57 -17.44 -0.19 -9.48
C GLY A 57 -16.08 -0.69 -9.01
N ALA A 58 -15.36 0.25 -8.42
CA ALA A 58 -14.21 0.01 -7.59
C ALA A 58 -14.62 -0.88 -6.40
N GLU A 59 -14.41 -2.19 -6.50
CA GLU A 59 -14.44 -3.06 -5.33
C GLU A 59 -13.28 -4.05 -5.30
N SER A 60 -12.90 -4.35 -4.06
CA SER A 60 -12.01 -5.39 -3.59
C SER A 60 -10.54 -5.01 -3.40
N GLU A 61 -10.31 -4.45 -2.21
CA GLU A 61 -9.54 -5.11 -1.16
C GLU A 61 -8.13 -5.58 -1.55
N ALA A 62 -7.16 -4.72 -1.25
CA ALA A 62 -5.95 -5.17 -0.60
C ALA A 62 -5.51 -4.06 0.36
N GLN A 63 -6.27 -3.91 1.45
CA GLN A 63 -5.67 -3.55 2.73
C GLN A 63 -4.69 -4.67 3.08
N ALA A 64 -3.52 -4.68 2.44
CA ALA A 64 -2.36 -5.32 3.02
C ALA A 64 -2.07 -4.50 4.27
N ARG A 65 -2.57 -4.98 5.41
CA ARG A 65 -2.23 -4.50 6.74
C ARG A 65 -0.72 -4.22 6.77
N VAL A 66 -0.36 -2.95 6.69
CA VAL A 66 0.96 -2.51 7.10
C VAL A 66 0.85 -2.48 8.62
N ASP A 67 1.16 -3.62 9.23
CA ASP A 67 1.26 -3.77 10.69
C ASP A 67 2.48 -2.95 11.14
N HIS A 68 2.29 -1.63 11.26
CA HIS A 68 3.12 -0.80 12.12
C HIS A 68 2.64 -1.08 13.54
N LYS A 69 3.21 -2.08 14.20
CA LYS A 69 3.30 -2.10 15.66
C LYS A 69 4.24 -0.98 16.09
N GLU A 70 3.76 0.25 16.04
CA GLU A 70 4.29 1.32 16.89
C GLU A 70 3.45 1.36 18.16
N ALA A 71 4.14 1.25 19.30
CA ALA A 71 3.55 1.18 20.62
C ALA A 71 2.70 2.44 20.93
N PRO A 72 1.49 2.31 21.49
CA PRO A 72 0.67 3.45 21.86
C PRO A 72 1.13 4.00 23.23
N ASN A 73 2.15 4.85 23.24
CA ASN A 73 2.43 5.72 24.37
C ASN A 73 2.15 7.19 24.00
N THR A 74 1.07 7.43 23.27
CA THR A 74 0.50 8.77 23.16
C THR A 74 -0.44 8.93 24.34
N TYR A 75 -0.02 9.72 25.33
CA TYR A 75 -0.86 10.08 26.47
C TYR A 75 -1.91 11.09 26.00
N ASP A 76 -3.17 10.67 25.95
CA ASP A 76 -4.30 11.55 25.63
C ASP A 76 -4.51 12.55 26.78
N VAL A 77 -4.24 13.83 26.55
CA VAL A 77 -4.63 14.90 27.46
C VAL A 77 -6.13 15.14 27.28
N GLN A 78 -6.93 14.53 28.15
CA GLN A 78 -8.37 14.74 28.21
C GLN A 78 -8.65 16.17 28.70
N ALA A 79 -9.01 17.06 27.78
CA ALA A 79 -9.45 18.41 28.11
C ALA A 79 -10.82 18.34 28.81
N GLU A 80 -10.82 18.39 30.14
CA GLU A 80 -12.01 18.53 30.96
C GLU A 80 -12.65 19.91 30.69
N ARG A 81 -13.67 19.96 29.82
CA ARG A 81 -14.56 21.12 29.73
C ARG A 81 -15.53 21.08 30.90
N LYS A 82 -15.18 21.83 31.95
CA LYS A 82 -16.04 22.20 33.08
C LYS A 82 -17.38 22.76 32.57
N PRO A 83 -18.54 22.20 32.97
CA PRO A 83 -19.83 22.83 32.71
C PRO A 83 -19.98 24.04 33.65
N GLU A 84 -20.05 25.24 33.08
CA GLU A 84 -20.50 26.43 33.80
C GLU A 84 -22.03 26.38 33.88
N GLU A 85 -22.50 25.91 35.02
CA GLU A 85 -23.86 26.11 35.48
C GLU A 85 -23.89 27.33 36.40
N GLN A 86 -24.94 28.16 36.22
CA GLN A 86 -25.38 29.27 37.08
C GLN A 86 -24.69 30.63 36.85
N GLU A 87 -25.36 31.53 36.13
CA GLU A 87 -25.81 32.84 36.67
C GLU A 87 -26.71 33.57 35.65
N GLU A 88 -27.88 33.00 35.31
CA GLU A 88 -28.95 33.77 34.66
C GLU A 88 -30.03 34.08 35.70
N ARG A 89 -29.67 34.95 36.64
CA ARG A 89 -30.62 35.66 37.52
C ARG A 89 -30.00 36.96 37.99
N LYS A 90 -30.14 37.99 37.17
CA LYS A 90 -30.39 39.38 37.60
C LYS A 90 -30.83 40.23 36.42
#